data_AF-A0A1H5A069-F1
#
_entry.id   AF-A0A1H5A069-F1
#
_cell.length_a   1.000
_cell.length_b   1.000
_cell.length_c   1.000
_cell.angle_alpha   90.00
_cell.angle_beta   90.00
_cell.angle_gamma   90.00
#
_symmetry.space_group_name_H-M   'P 1'
#
loop_
_entity.id
_entity.type
_entity.pdbx_description
1 polymer ?
#
loop_
_entity_poly.entity_id
_entity_poly.type
_entity_poly.pdbx_seq_one_letter_code
_entity_poly.pdbx_strand_id
1 'polypeptide(L)'
;MNQAQPYPAPMPAPPGPNRWPTWRILDTVVTIALFAVYSVVLLGLLYFSVFWVMATDSCGANDCDYDKLGTAYVLNDLAGGVVFLVTLVVAVILMVRRRPAFWLPLVGGVVQLGLFLAAMSQLSGVSPA
;
A
#
# COMPACT_ATOMS: atom_id res chain seq x y z
N MET A 1 -71.90 13.87 -30.90
CA MET A 1 -70.47 13.83 -31.29
C MET A 1 -69.66 13.58 -30.02
N ASN A 2 -69.33 12.32 -29.73
CA ASN A 2 -68.54 11.95 -28.55
C ASN A 2 -67.06 12.06 -28.88
N GLN A 3 -66.39 13.08 -28.35
CA GLN A 3 -64.94 13.18 -28.46
C GLN A 3 -64.29 12.29 -27.40
N ALA A 4 -63.66 11.20 -27.85
CA ALA A 4 -62.82 10.37 -27.01
C ALA A 4 -61.60 11.20 -26.56
N GLN A 5 -61.50 11.47 -25.26
CA GLN A 5 -60.34 12.13 -24.68
C GLN A 5 -59.09 11.24 -24.86
N PRO A 6 -57.94 11.79 -25.32
CA PRO A 6 -56.70 11.03 -25.42
C PRO A 6 -56.22 10.63 -24.02
N TYR A 7 -55.93 9.34 -23.81
CA TYR A 7 -55.31 8.88 -22.56
C TYR A 7 -53.95 9.56 -22.35
N PRO A 8 -53.64 10.08 -21.15
CA PRO A 8 -52.31 10.62 -20.86
C PRO A 8 -51.26 9.53 -20.93
N ALA A 9 -50.11 9.83 -21.55
CA ALA A 9 -49.01 8.90 -21.70
C ALA A 9 -48.51 8.39 -20.32
N PRO A 10 -48.15 7.09 -20.19
CA PRO A 10 -47.60 6.56 -18.96
C PRO A 10 -46.34 7.35 -18.56
N MET A 11 -46.27 7.78 -17.30
CA MET A 11 -45.07 8.42 -16.76
C MET A 11 -43.89 7.44 -16.83
N PRO A 12 -42.67 7.91 -17.13
CA PRO A 12 -41.48 7.07 -17.07
C PRO A 12 -41.34 6.46 -15.69
N ALA A 13 -41.16 5.13 -15.62
CA ALA A 13 -40.91 4.45 -14.36
C ALA A 13 -39.66 5.05 -13.68
N PRO A 14 -39.64 5.18 -12.34
CA PRO A 14 -38.46 5.63 -11.61
C PRO A 14 -37.25 4.76 -11.98
N PRO A 15 -36.04 5.34 -12.10
CA PRO A 15 -34.83 4.55 -12.29
C PRO A 15 -34.74 3.48 -11.19
N GLY A 16 -34.61 2.22 -11.59
CA GLY A 16 -34.44 1.12 -10.64
C GLY A 16 -33.23 1.35 -9.74
N PRO A 17 -33.21 0.80 -8.51
CA PRO A 17 -32.11 1.00 -7.58
C PRO A 17 -30.79 0.57 -8.21
N ASN A 18 -29.86 1.51 -8.29
CA ASN A 18 -28.46 1.30 -8.66
C ASN A 18 -27.82 0.29 -7.68
N ARG A 19 -27.92 -1.00 -7.99
CA ARG A 19 -27.14 -2.04 -7.31
C ARG A 19 -25.77 -2.09 -7.98
N TRP A 20 -24.73 -1.79 -7.22
CA TRP A 20 -23.36 -1.96 -7.71
C TRP A 20 -23.13 -3.44 -8.04
N PRO A 21 -22.43 -3.75 -9.13
CA PRO A 21 -22.10 -5.14 -9.45
C PRO A 21 -21.27 -5.74 -8.30
N THR A 22 -21.62 -6.95 -7.88
CA THR A 22 -20.97 -7.68 -6.76
C THR A 22 -19.45 -7.76 -6.92
N TRP A 23 -18.95 -7.89 -8.15
CA TRP A 23 -17.52 -7.90 -8.43
C TRP A 23 -16.79 -6.61 -7.97
N ARG A 24 -17.44 -5.44 -8.08
CA ARG A 24 -16.86 -4.17 -7.64
C ARG A 24 -16.75 -4.07 -6.12
N ILE A 25 -17.70 -4.65 -5.39
CA ILE A 25 -17.65 -4.73 -3.93
C ILE A 25 -16.49 -5.65 -3.51
N LEU A 26 -16.40 -6.83 -4.14
CA LEU A 26 -15.30 -7.78 -3.91
C LEU A 26 -13.93 -7.15 -4.16
N ASP A 27 -13.72 -6.47 -5.29
CA ASP A 27 -12.45 -5.80 -5.60
C ASP A 27 -12.08 -4.74 -4.55
N THR A 28 -13.06 -3.98 -4.07
CA THR A 28 -12.86 -2.97 -3.02
C THR A 28 -12.45 -3.62 -1.70
N VAL A 29 -13.18 -4.64 -1.25
CA VAL A 29 -12.88 -5.34 0.02
C VAL A 29 -11.51 -6.02 -0.03
N VAL A 30 -11.20 -6.70 -1.14
CA VAL A 30 -9.89 -7.35 -1.34
C VAL A 30 -8.76 -6.33 -1.33
N THR A 31 -8.93 -5.20 -2.03
CA THR A 31 -7.91 -4.15 -2.05
C THR A 31 -7.68 -3.55 -0.66
N ILE A 32 -8.75 -3.26 0.09
CA ILE A 32 -8.64 -2.77 1.48
C ILE A 32 -7.93 -3.80 2.37
N ALA A 33 -8.31 -5.07 2.28
CA ALA A 33 -7.68 -6.13 3.05
C ALA A 33 -6.18 -6.27 2.73
N LEU A 34 -5.80 -6.21 1.44
CA LEU A 34 -4.40 -6.26 1.02
C LEU A 34 -3.61 -5.06 1.53
N PHE A 35 -4.18 -3.85 1.48
CA PHE A 35 -3.52 -2.66 2.06
C PHE A 35 -3.41 -2.74 3.58
N ALA A 36 -4.40 -3.32 4.27
CA ALA A 36 -4.33 -3.55 5.71
C ALA A 36 -3.18 -4.51 6.05
N VAL A 37 -3.07 -5.65 5.35
CA VAL A 37 -1.95 -6.58 5.52
C VAL A 37 -0.62 -5.89 5.21
N TYR A 38 -0.53 -5.15 4.11
CA TYR A 38 0.69 -4.44 3.74
C TYR A 38 1.09 -3.40 4.81
N SER A 39 0.14 -2.67 5.36
CA SER A 39 0.39 -1.70 6.44
C SER A 39 0.92 -2.38 7.71
N VAL A 40 0.38 -3.55 8.09
CA VAL A 40 0.86 -4.32 9.23
C VAL A 40 2.29 -4.80 9.01
N VAL A 41 2.60 -5.27 7.80
CA VAL A 41 3.98 -5.67 7.43
C VAL A 41 4.93 -4.49 7.52
N LEU A 42 4.57 -3.33 6.96
CA LEU A 42 5.40 -2.12 7.02
C LEU A 42 5.63 -1.69 8.47
N LEU A 43 4.58 -1.65 9.30
CA LEU A 43 4.72 -1.32 10.72
C LEU A 43 5.62 -2.32 11.46
N GLY A 44 5.52 -3.61 11.13
CA GLY A 44 6.43 -4.63 11.65
C GLY A 44 7.89 -4.38 11.28
N LEU A 45 8.16 -3.98 10.03
CA LEU A 45 9.50 -3.63 9.55
C LEU A 45 10.05 -2.36 10.23
N LEU A 46 9.22 -1.33 10.40
CA LEU A 46 9.59 -0.11 11.11
C LEU A 46 9.84 -0.37 12.60
N TYR A 47 9.07 -1.26 13.22
CA TYR A 47 9.30 -1.67 14.59
C TYR A 47 10.62 -2.45 14.72
N PHE A 48 10.92 -3.32 13.74
CA PHE A 48 12.17 -4.07 13.73
C PHE A 48 13.39 -3.18 13.53
N SER A 49 13.29 -2.10 12.73
CA SER A 49 14.41 -1.18 12.50
C SER A 49 14.86 -0.46 13.78
N VAL A 50 13.98 -0.25 14.76
CA VAL A 50 14.35 0.30 16.08
C VAL A 50 15.42 -0.54 16.78
N PHE A 51 15.42 -1.86 16.56
CA PHE A 51 16.40 -2.77 17.16
C PHE A 51 17.73 -2.82 16.40
N TRP A 52 17.84 -2.24 15.20
CA TRP A 52 19.10 -2.23 14.47
C TRP A 52 20.22 -1.48 15.18
N VAL A 53 19.90 -0.58 16.10
CA VAL A 53 20.91 0.04 16.95
C VAL A 53 21.65 -1.01 17.80
N MET A 54 20.99 -2.09 18.21
CA MET A 54 21.64 -3.18 18.97
C MET A 54 22.63 -3.97 18.13
N ALA A 55 22.58 -3.85 16.79
CA ALA A 55 23.59 -4.44 15.93
C ALA A 55 24.98 -3.80 16.14
N THR A 56 25.03 -2.54 16.60
CA THR A 56 26.30 -1.84 16.84
C THR A 56 27.05 -2.35 18.06
N ASP A 57 26.38 -3.06 18.99
CA ASP A 57 27.06 -3.70 20.13
C ASP A 57 28.14 -4.71 19.68
N SER A 58 27.99 -5.25 18.46
CA SER A 58 28.96 -6.16 17.85
C SER A 58 30.32 -5.52 17.56
N CYS A 59 30.40 -4.19 17.40
CA CYS A 59 31.66 -3.48 17.13
C CYS A 59 32.54 -3.33 18.39
N GLY A 60 31.97 -3.47 19.59
CA GLY A 60 32.70 -3.40 20.86
C GLY A 60 33.45 -2.07 21.03
N ALA A 61 34.78 -2.14 21.09
CA ALA A 61 35.66 -0.98 21.29
C ALA A 61 36.17 -0.33 19.99
N ASN A 62 35.84 -0.88 18.82
CA ASN A 62 36.24 -0.34 17.52
C ASN A 62 35.15 0.60 16.97
N ASP A 63 35.53 1.52 16.08
CA ASP A 63 34.58 2.41 15.40
C ASP A 63 33.68 1.60 14.44
N CYS A 64 32.36 1.77 14.54
CA CYS A 64 31.44 1.20 13.54
C CYS A 64 31.32 2.13 12.33
N ASP A 65 31.10 1.54 11.16
CA ASP A 65 30.65 2.29 9.98
C ASP A 65 29.16 2.69 10.11
N TYR A 66 28.93 3.84 10.74
CA TYR A 66 27.59 4.42 10.94
C TYR A 66 26.94 4.87 9.63
N ASP A 67 27.70 5.13 8.56
CA ASP A 67 27.14 5.53 7.27
C ASP A 67 26.35 4.38 6.64
N LYS A 68 26.83 3.14 6.77
CA LYS A 68 26.10 1.93 6.34
C LYS A 68 24.81 1.75 7.14
N LEU A 69 24.87 1.97 8.45
CA LEU A 69 23.71 1.88 9.33
C LEU A 69 22.66 2.94 8.96
N GLY A 70 23.07 4.19 8.76
CA GLY A 70 22.21 5.28 8.32
C GLY A 70 21.57 5.00 6.95
N THR A 71 22.35 4.44 6.02
CA THR A 71 21.83 4.05 4.69
C THR A 71 20.76 2.95 4.81
N ALA A 72 20.96 1.97 5.70
CA ALA A 72 19.97 0.93 5.95
C ALA A 72 18.65 1.53 6.46
N TYR A 73 18.71 2.46 7.42
CA TYR A 73 17.52 3.18 7.92
C TYR A 73 16.80 3.95 6.83
N VAL A 74 17.53 4.69 5.99
CA VAL A 74 16.93 5.46 4.89
C VAL A 74 16.23 4.54 3.89
N LEU A 75 16.84 3.41 3.54
CA LEU A 75 16.26 2.44 2.60
C LEU A 75 15.02 1.75 3.16
N ASN A 76 15.04 1.34 4.43
CA ASN A 76 13.93 0.62 5.03
C ASN A 76 12.77 1.55 5.43
N ASP A 77 13.09 2.62 6.16
CA ASP A 77 12.08 3.42 6.83
C ASP A 77 11.56 4.53 5.92
N LEU A 78 12.46 5.37 5.40
CA LEU A 78 12.07 6.50 4.55
C LEU A 78 11.59 6.03 3.18
N ALA A 79 12.41 5.26 2.45
CA ALA A 79 12.04 4.81 1.11
C ALA A 79 10.84 3.85 1.16
N GLY A 80 10.78 2.95 2.14
CA GLY A 80 9.63 2.06 2.33
C GLY A 80 8.34 2.82 2.63
N GLY A 81 8.39 3.79 3.54
CA GLY A 81 7.25 4.67 3.83
C GLY A 81 6.77 5.46 2.61
N VAL A 82 7.70 6.00 1.82
CA VAL A 82 7.38 6.72 0.57
C VAL A 82 6.72 5.78 -0.45
N VAL A 83 7.23 4.57 -0.65
CA VAL A 83 6.63 3.57 -1.55
C VAL A 83 5.22 3.22 -1.11
N PHE A 84 4.99 3.02 0.18
CA PHE A 84 3.64 2.78 0.72
C PHE A 84 2.69 3.95 0.43
N LEU A 85 3.12 5.19 0.70
CA LEU A 85 2.31 6.37 0.44
C LEU A 85 1.97 6.53 -1.04
N VAL A 86 2.96 6.38 -1.93
CA VAL A 86 2.76 6.48 -3.37
C VAL A 86 1.80 5.40 -3.86
N THR A 87 1.99 4.14 -3.44
CA THR A 87 1.12 3.03 -3.86
C THR A 87 -0.31 3.21 -3.36
N LEU A 88 -0.49 3.72 -2.14
CA LEU A 88 -1.80 4.07 -1.58
C LEU A 88 -2.48 5.16 -2.40
N VAL A 89 -1.77 6.26 -2.70
CA VAL A 89 -2.32 7.36 -3.51
C VAL A 89 -2.74 6.89 -4.90
N VAL A 90 -1.90 6.09 -5.57
CA VAL A 90 -2.23 5.55 -6.89
C VAL A 90 -3.42 4.59 -6.80
N ALA A 91 -3.53 3.77 -5.76
CA ALA A 91 -4.69 2.90 -5.55
C ALA A 91 -5.98 3.69 -5.40
N VAL A 92 -5.96 4.79 -4.63
CA VAL A 92 -7.11 5.70 -4.51
C VAL A 92 -7.49 6.30 -5.87
N ILE A 93 -6.51 6.77 -6.65
CA ILE A 93 -6.76 7.32 -8.00
C ILE A 93 -7.40 6.26 -8.92
N LEU A 94 -6.91 5.01 -8.89
CA LEU A 94 -7.46 3.93 -9.70
C LEU A 94 -8.88 3.54 -9.27
N MET A 95 -9.17 3.51 -7.97
CA MET A 95 -10.52 3.29 -7.45
C MET A 95 -11.48 4.39 -7.93
N VAL A 96 -11.07 5.66 -7.87
CA VAL A 96 -11.86 6.79 -8.38
C VAL A 96 -12.10 6.65 -9.90
N ARG A 97 -11.09 6.20 -10.65
CA ARG A 97 -11.20 5.94 -12.10
C ARG A 97 -11.89 4.62 -12.46
N ARG A 98 -12.43 3.89 -11.48
CA ARG A 98 -13.10 2.58 -11.66
C ARG A 98 -12.23 1.54 -12.36
N ARG A 99 -10.92 1.58 -12.13
CA ARG A 99 -9.93 0.59 -12.60
C ARG A 99 -9.61 -0.38 -11.45
N PRO A 100 -9.33 -1.67 -11.74
CA PRO A 100 -8.96 -2.63 -10.70
C PRO A 100 -7.63 -2.23 -10.04
N ALA A 101 -7.64 -2.12 -8.72
CA ALA A 101 -6.49 -1.64 -7.93
C ALA A 101 -5.78 -2.74 -7.12
N PHE A 102 -6.27 -3.98 -7.15
CA PHE A 102 -5.76 -5.07 -6.32
C PHE A 102 -4.31 -5.49 -6.61
N TRP A 103 -3.79 -5.24 -7.82
CA TRP A 103 -2.39 -5.55 -8.16
C TRP A 103 -1.38 -4.61 -7.49
N LEU A 104 -1.80 -3.39 -7.15
CA LEU A 104 -0.90 -2.39 -6.58
C LEU A 104 -0.28 -2.77 -5.24
N PRO A 105 -1.04 -3.24 -4.23
CA PRO A 105 -0.45 -3.64 -2.96
C PRO A 105 0.54 -4.81 -3.12
N LEU A 106 0.35 -5.69 -4.11
CA LEU A 106 1.33 -6.73 -4.41
C LEU A 106 2.64 -6.16 -4.97
N VAL A 107 2.55 -5.25 -5.95
CA VAL A 107 3.74 -4.58 -6.51
C VAL A 107 4.45 -3.76 -5.43
N GLY A 108 3.70 -3.02 -4.60
CA GLY A 108 4.24 -2.29 -3.46
C GLY A 108 4.96 -3.22 -2.48
N GLY A 109 4.37 -4.35 -2.14
CA GLY A 109 4.99 -5.35 -1.27
C GLY A 109 6.27 -5.96 -1.85
N VAL A 110 6.33 -6.22 -3.16
CA VAL A 110 7.56 -6.71 -3.82
C VAL A 110 8.67 -5.65 -3.78
N VAL A 111 8.34 -4.39 -4.03
CA VAL A 111 9.30 -3.28 -3.93
C VAL A 111 9.79 -3.13 -2.49
N GLN A 112 8.89 -3.19 -1.51
CA GLN A 112 9.24 -3.13 -0.08
C GLN A 112 10.18 -4.27 0.32
N LEU A 113 9.93 -5.49 -0.17
CA LEU A 113 10.81 -6.63 0.07
C LEU A 113 12.20 -6.39 -0.51
N GLY A 114 12.29 -5.84 -1.72
CA GLY A 114 13.56 -5.46 -2.34
C GLY A 114 14.33 -4.41 -1.52
N LEU A 115 13.64 -3.37 -1.02
CA LEU A 115 14.23 -2.35 -0.16
C LEU A 115 14.75 -2.95 1.16
N PHE A 116 13.98 -3.85 1.77
CA PHE A 116 14.40 -4.53 2.99
C PHE A 116 15.66 -5.38 2.78
N LEU A 117 15.71 -6.16 1.69
CA LEU A 117 16.90 -6.94 1.35
C LEU A 117 18.13 -6.05 1.08
N ALA A 118 17.93 -4.90 0.42
CA ALA A 118 18.99 -3.92 0.22
C ALA A 118 19.49 -3.35 1.56
N ALA A 119 18.59 -3.01 2.49
CA ALA A 119 18.98 -2.53 3.81
C ALA A 119 19.73 -3.61 4.61
N MET A 120 19.30 -4.87 4.55
CA MET A 120 20.00 -5.99 5.17
C MET A 120 21.41 -6.21 4.60
N SER A 121 21.61 -5.99 3.30
CA SER A 121 22.93 -6.08 2.70
C SER A 121 23.90 -5.04 3.29
N GLN A 122 23.41 -3.84 3.60
CA GLN A 122 24.20 -2.79 4.25
C GLN A 122 24.55 -3.17 5.69
N LEU A 123 23.60 -3.74 6.44
CA LEU A 123 23.80 -4.19 7.82
C LEU A 123 24.84 -5.31 7.93
N SER A 124 24.85 -6.24 6.97
CA SER A 124 25.88 -7.30 6.92
C SER A 124 27.30 -6.77 6.70
N GLY A 125 27.41 -5.56 6.13
CA GLY A 125 28.68 -4.88 5.87
C GLY A 125 29.16 -4.02 7.05
N VAL A 126 28.42 -3.94 8.15
CA VAL A 126 28.86 -3.23 9.37
C VAL A 126 29.93 -4.09 10.04
N SER A 127 31.18 -3.89 9.63
CA SER A 127 32.38 -4.42 10.28
C SER A 127 33.06 -3.33 11.08
N PRO A 128 33.82 -3.68 12.14
CA PRO A 128 34.69 -2.73 12.83
C PRO A 128 35.68 -2.13 11.82
N ALA A 129 35.76 -0.81 11.78
CA ALA A 129 36.71 -0.07 10.94
C ALA A 129 38.16 -0.26 11.40
#